data_AF-A0A7J9K455-F1
#
_entry.id   AF-A0A7J9K455-F1
#
_cell.length_a   1.000
_cell.length_b   1.000
_cell.length_c   1.000
_cell.angle_alpha   90.00
_cell.angle_beta   90.00
_cell.angle_gamma   90.00
#
_symmetry.space_group_name_H-M   'P 1'
#
loop_
_entity.id
_entity.type
_entity.pdbx_description
1 polymer ?
#
loop_
_entity_poly.entity_id
_entity_poly.type
_entity_poly.pdbx_seq_one_letter_code
_entity_poly.pdbx_strand_id
1 'polypeptide(L)'
;IRDLGFDPFSSFVITFVINAAFSYRTLPGWVPNPLLPIYIERIHRDKHGSDSATYDTEGRFMPVNLENMFTKYALTKPDNLSLKELWQMTEGNRAAFDYLGWMASKLEWLLLYYVAKDQQGFLSKEAVRGCFDGSLFKNISKMYKDSDRK
;
A
#
# COMPACT_ATOMS: atom_id res chain seq x y z
N ILE A 1 9.54 -8.96 2.99
CA ILE A 1 8.53 -8.61 4.03
C ILE A 1 8.85 -9.17 5.41
N ARG A 2 9.65 -10.23 5.57
CA ARG A 2 10.21 -10.65 6.87
C ARG A 2 10.93 -9.52 7.62
N ASP A 3 11.73 -8.73 6.90
CA ASP A 3 12.37 -7.51 7.41
C ASP A 3 11.38 -6.43 7.90
N LEU A 4 10.07 -6.60 7.69
CA LEU A 4 9.02 -5.73 8.20
C LEU A 4 8.30 -6.32 9.42
N GLY A 5 8.78 -7.45 9.96
CA GLY A 5 8.23 -8.10 11.15
C GLY A 5 7.25 -9.26 10.91
N PHE A 6 7.01 -9.63 9.65
CA PHE A 6 6.12 -10.76 9.34
C PHE A 6 6.82 -12.10 9.56
N ASP A 7 6.10 -13.06 10.14
CA ASP A 7 6.58 -14.43 10.32
C ASP A 7 6.75 -15.15 8.95
N PRO A 8 7.47 -16.28 8.89
CA PRO A 8 7.74 -16.99 7.63
C PRO A 8 6.48 -17.43 6.86
N PHE A 9 5.42 -17.86 7.57
CA PHE A 9 4.20 -18.34 6.93
C PHE A 9 3.42 -17.17 6.32
N SER A 10 3.18 -16.11 7.10
CA SER A 10 2.55 -14.88 6.59
C SER A 10 3.36 -14.27 5.46
N SER A 11 4.69 -14.33 5.55
CA SER A 11 5.58 -13.85 4.49
C SER A 11 5.38 -14.62 3.18
N PHE A 12 5.28 -15.95 3.24
CA PHE A 12 5.01 -16.76 2.06
C PHE A 12 3.66 -16.40 1.43
N VAL A 13 2.60 -16.33 2.24
CA VAL A 13 1.24 -16.03 1.77
C VAL A 13 1.16 -14.65 1.12
N ILE A 14 1.65 -13.61 1.79
CA ILE A 14 1.61 -12.24 1.26
C ILE A 14 2.44 -12.13 -0.03
N THR A 15 3.64 -12.71 -0.07
CA THR A 15 4.45 -12.73 -1.29
C THR A 15 3.72 -13.43 -2.43
N PHE A 16 3.10 -14.59 -2.19
CA PHE A 16 2.32 -15.27 -3.21
C PHE A 16 1.16 -14.41 -3.73
N VAL A 17 0.38 -13.81 -2.83
CA VAL A 17 -0.76 -12.94 -3.20
C VAL A 17 -0.31 -11.74 -4.03
N ILE A 18 0.76 -11.05 -3.64
CA ILE A 18 1.30 -9.90 -4.38
C ILE A 18 1.72 -10.33 -5.79
N ASN A 19 2.49 -11.42 -5.91
CA ASN A 19 2.95 -11.90 -7.21
C ASN A 19 1.79 -12.39 -8.09
N ALA A 20 0.80 -13.08 -7.52
CA ALA A 20 -0.39 -13.50 -8.25
C ALA A 20 -1.23 -12.31 -8.74
N ALA A 21 -1.33 -11.24 -7.94
CA ALA A 21 -2.11 -10.04 -8.29
C ALA A 21 -1.47 -9.18 -9.40
N PHE A 22 -0.13 -9.13 -9.45
CA PHE A 22 0.64 -8.20 -10.30
C PHE A 22 1.30 -8.87 -11.52
N SER A 23 1.65 -10.16 -11.44
CA SER A 23 2.47 -10.80 -12.47
C SER A 23 1.84 -10.77 -13.86
N TYR A 24 0.55 -11.09 -13.97
CA TYR A 24 -0.11 -11.15 -15.28
C TYR A 24 -0.24 -9.77 -15.93
N ARG A 25 -0.53 -8.72 -15.17
CA ARG A 25 -0.71 -7.36 -15.71
C ARG A 25 0.61 -6.74 -16.17
N THR A 26 1.71 -7.10 -15.52
CA THR A 26 3.06 -6.63 -15.87
C THR A 26 3.72 -7.48 -16.95
N LEU A 27 3.12 -8.60 -17.35
CA LEU A 27 3.67 -9.54 -18.34
C LEU A 27 3.93 -8.86 -19.70
N PRO A 28 5.05 -9.20 -20.39
CA PRO A 28 5.34 -8.66 -21.71
C PRO A 28 4.45 -9.20 -22.84
N GLY A 29 3.89 -10.39 -22.66
CA GLY A 29 3.01 -11.07 -23.61
C GLY A 29 1.73 -11.60 -22.96
N TRP A 30 1.14 -12.63 -23.58
CA TRP A 30 -0.15 -13.20 -23.15
C TRP A 30 -0.02 -14.54 -22.41
N VAL A 31 1.13 -15.21 -22.51
CA VAL A 31 1.34 -16.54 -21.92
C VAL A 31 1.72 -16.40 -20.45
N PRO A 32 0.89 -16.85 -19.49
CA PRO A 32 1.20 -16.75 -18.07
C PRO A 32 2.49 -17.47 -17.71
N ASN A 33 3.28 -16.87 -16.82
CA ASN A 33 4.48 -17.50 -16.27
C ASN A 33 4.14 -18.06 -14.87
N PRO A 34 4.25 -19.39 -14.64
CA PRO A 34 3.91 -20.00 -13.36
C PRO A 34 4.82 -19.57 -12.19
N LEU A 35 5.97 -18.95 -12.47
CA LEU A 35 6.84 -18.36 -11.45
C LEU A 35 6.35 -17.00 -10.94
N LEU A 36 5.27 -16.47 -11.53
CA LEU A 36 4.64 -15.21 -11.17
C LEU A 36 5.61 -14.00 -11.07
N PRO A 37 6.50 -13.75 -12.05
CA PRO A 37 7.41 -12.61 -12.01
C PRO A 37 6.65 -11.28 -12.11
N ILE A 38 7.14 -10.25 -11.40
CA ILE A 38 6.67 -8.86 -11.53
C ILE A 38 7.68 -8.08 -12.38
N TYR A 39 7.23 -7.51 -13.49
CA TYR A 39 8.09 -6.73 -14.39
C TYR A 39 8.04 -5.25 -14.04
N ILE A 40 9.10 -4.75 -13.40
CA ILE A 40 9.18 -3.38 -12.87
C ILE A 40 8.97 -2.33 -13.97
N GLU A 41 9.53 -2.55 -15.17
CA GLU A 41 9.34 -1.67 -16.33
C GLU A 41 7.86 -1.43 -16.71
N ARG A 42 6.98 -2.35 -16.31
CA ARG A 42 5.55 -2.34 -16.64
C ARG A 42 4.66 -2.19 -15.41
N ILE A 43 5.24 -1.90 -14.24
CA ILE A 43 4.51 -1.83 -12.96
C ILE A 43 3.39 -0.77 -12.98
N HIS A 44 3.53 0.28 -13.80
CA HIS A 44 2.50 1.30 -13.99
C HIS A 44 1.15 0.70 -14.47
N ARG A 45 1.16 -0.48 -15.11
CA ARG A 45 -0.05 -1.20 -15.54
C ARG A 45 -0.84 -1.84 -14.40
N ASP A 46 -0.26 -1.99 -13.23
CA ASP A 46 -0.96 -2.51 -12.05
C ASP A 46 -1.83 -1.47 -11.35
N LYS A 47 -1.74 -0.19 -11.78
CA LYS A 47 -2.62 0.86 -11.30
C LYS A 47 -4.09 0.49 -11.52
N HIS A 48 -4.92 0.64 -10.49
CA HIS A 48 -6.36 0.41 -10.56
C HIS A 48 -7.14 1.72 -10.34
N GLY A 49 -8.40 1.76 -10.79
CA GLY A 49 -9.20 2.99 -10.79
C GLY A 49 -9.55 3.51 -9.40
N SER A 50 -9.58 2.62 -8.40
CA SER A 50 -10.02 2.93 -7.03
C SER A 50 -8.89 3.19 -6.03
N ASP A 51 -7.70 3.54 -6.54
CA ASP A 51 -6.56 3.88 -5.71
C ASP A 51 -6.67 5.30 -5.12
N SER A 52 -5.66 5.76 -4.40
CA SER A 52 -5.61 7.11 -3.82
C SER A 52 -5.27 8.21 -4.83
N ALA A 53 -4.99 7.86 -6.09
CA ALA A 53 -4.45 8.75 -7.12
C ALA A 53 -3.18 9.50 -6.69
N THR A 54 -2.45 9.05 -5.67
CA THR A 54 -1.19 9.66 -5.22
C THR A 54 -0.05 9.45 -6.21
N TYR A 55 -0.19 8.47 -7.09
CA TYR A 55 0.53 8.39 -8.36
C TYR A 55 -0.45 8.49 -9.52
N ASP A 56 -0.09 9.22 -10.57
CA ASP A 56 -0.86 9.21 -11.81
C ASP A 56 -0.53 7.99 -12.69
N THR A 57 -1.14 7.92 -13.88
CA THR A 57 -0.93 6.80 -14.83
C THR A 57 0.48 6.73 -15.39
N GLU A 58 1.24 7.82 -15.31
CA GLU A 58 2.64 7.90 -15.74
C GLU A 58 3.62 7.63 -14.59
N GLY A 59 3.10 7.30 -13.39
CA GLY A 59 3.92 7.04 -12.20
C GLY A 59 4.49 8.30 -11.55
N ARG A 60 3.93 9.49 -11.83
CA ARG A 60 4.34 10.75 -11.18
C ARG A 60 3.63 10.90 -9.85
N PHE A 61 4.40 11.27 -8.81
CA PHE A 61 3.85 11.53 -7.49
C PHE A 61 3.03 12.82 -7.47
N MET A 62 1.79 12.74 -6.97
CA MET A 62 0.82 13.83 -6.87
C MET A 62 0.68 14.26 -5.41
N PRO A 63 1.52 15.19 -4.90
CA PRO A 63 1.50 15.60 -3.50
C PRO A 63 0.15 16.20 -3.09
N VAL A 64 -0.53 16.88 -4.01
CA VAL A 64 -1.86 17.45 -3.77
C VAL A 64 -2.90 16.38 -3.41
N ASN A 65 -2.81 15.17 -3.98
CA ASN A 65 -3.75 14.09 -3.71
C ASN A 65 -3.49 13.47 -2.32
N LEU A 66 -2.22 13.41 -1.89
CA LEU A 66 -1.88 13.05 -0.52
C LEU A 66 -2.46 14.06 0.47
N GLU A 67 -2.27 15.36 0.24
CA GLU A 67 -2.80 16.39 1.14
C GLU A 67 -4.33 16.36 1.18
N ASN A 68 -4.99 16.31 0.02
CA ASN A 68 -6.45 16.23 -0.08
C ASN A 68 -7.04 15.04 0.68
N MET A 69 -6.37 13.89 0.62
CA MET A 69 -6.78 12.68 1.32
C MET A 69 -6.87 12.91 2.83
N PHE A 70 -5.84 13.50 3.44
CA PHE A 70 -5.84 13.79 4.87
C PHE A 70 -6.79 14.92 5.23
N THR A 71 -6.83 16.01 4.46
CA THR A 71 -7.77 17.10 4.71
C THR A 71 -9.23 16.65 4.64
N LYS A 72 -9.55 15.67 3.79
CA LYS A 72 -10.91 15.15 3.61
C LYS A 72 -11.32 14.11 4.66
N TYR A 73 -10.40 13.24 5.07
CA TYR A 73 -10.74 12.06 5.87
C TYR A 73 -10.17 12.05 7.30
N ALA A 74 -9.15 12.83 7.63
CA ALA A 74 -8.57 12.89 8.98
C ALA A 74 -9.39 13.81 9.90
N LEU A 75 -10.61 13.39 10.24
CA LEU A 75 -11.60 14.18 10.97
C LEU A 75 -11.40 14.15 12.50
N THR A 76 -10.77 13.10 13.00
CA THR A 76 -10.56 12.85 14.44
C THR A 76 -9.34 13.59 14.95
N LYS A 77 -8.25 13.57 14.18
CA LYS A 77 -6.98 14.20 14.51
C LYS A 77 -6.33 14.68 13.21
N PRO A 78 -5.94 15.96 13.10
CA PRO A 78 -5.26 16.46 11.91
C PRO A 78 -4.08 15.57 11.52
N ASP A 79 -3.95 15.30 10.21
CA ASP A 79 -2.87 14.51 9.61
C ASP A 79 -2.73 13.07 10.11
N ASN A 80 -3.79 12.52 10.70
CA ASN A 80 -3.81 11.19 11.29
C ASN A 80 -5.11 10.47 10.96
N LEU A 81 -5.02 9.35 10.26
CA LEU A 81 -6.17 8.52 9.91
C LEU A 81 -6.36 7.41 10.95
N SER A 82 -7.53 7.36 11.58
CA SER A 82 -7.99 6.18 12.28
C SER A 82 -8.37 5.06 11.30
N LEU A 83 -8.50 3.82 11.77
CA LEU A 83 -8.94 2.71 10.93
C LEU A 83 -10.32 2.96 10.29
N LYS A 84 -11.22 3.64 11.01
CA LYS A 84 -12.56 3.97 10.52
C LYS A 84 -12.50 4.99 9.38
N GLU A 85 -11.70 6.04 9.53
CA GLU A 85 -11.51 7.07 8.51
C GLU A 85 -10.79 6.52 7.28
N LEU A 86 -9.80 5.65 7.50
CA LEU A 86 -9.14 4.90 6.44
C LEU A 86 -10.14 4.05 5.65
N TRP A 87 -11.05 3.36 6.34
CA TRP A 87 -12.10 2.59 5.70
C TRP A 87 -13.02 3.50 4.85
N GLN A 88 -13.47 4.62 5.42
CA GLN A 88 -14.29 5.63 4.71
C GLN A 88 -13.57 6.21 3.48
N MET A 89 -12.26 6.42 3.58
CA MET A 89 -11.44 6.85 2.46
C MET A 89 -11.43 5.81 1.33
N THR A 90 -11.18 4.53 1.64
CA THR A 90 -11.21 3.47 0.61
C THR A 90 -12.60 3.29 -0.02
N GLU A 91 -13.68 3.52 0.73
CA GLU A 91 -15.05 3.51 0.18
C GLU A 91 -15.28 4.71 -0.75
N GLY A 92 -14.80 5.90 -0.36
CA GLY A 92 -14.97 7.12 -1.12
C GLY A 92 -14.13 7.21 -2.39
N ASN A 93 -13.06 6.43 -2.51
CA ASN A 93 -12.20 6.37 -3.70
C ASN A 93 -12.68 5.36 -4.75
N ARG A 94 -13.77 4.62 -4.50
CA ARG A 94 -14.27 3.60 -5.44
C ARG A 94 -14.63 4.18 -6.79
N ALA A 95 -14.03 3.65 -7.85
CA ALA A 95 -14.48 3.85 -9.21
C ALA A 95 -15.59 2.85 -9.57
N ALA A 96 -16.58 3.27 -10.37
CA ALA A 96 -17.67 2.40 -10.80
C ALA A 96 -17.14 1.14 -11.51
N PHE A 97 -17.68 -0.02 -11.16
CA PHE A 97 -17.33 -1.34 -11.71
C PHE A 97 -15.88 -1.82 -11.50
N ASP A 98 -15.07 -1.13 -10.70
CA ASP A 98 -13.70 -1.53 -10.38
C ASP A 98 -13.62 -2.47 -9.16
N TYR A 99 -14.36 -3.58 -9.19
CA TYR A 99 -14.51 -4.49 -8.04
C TYR A 99 -13.17 -5.03 -7.51
N LEU A 100 -12.23 -5.33 -8.42
CA LEU A 100 -10.89 -5.78 -8.04
C LEU A 100 -10.08 -4.64 -7.40
N GLY A 101 -10.16 -3.42 -7.93
CA GLY A 101 -9.54 -2.24 -7.32
C GLY A 101 -10.14 -1.89 -5.96
N TRP A 102 -11.43 -2.14 -5.71
CA TRP A 102 -12.05 -1.93 -4.41
C TRP A 102 -11.43 -2.84 -3.34
N MET A 103 -11.20 -4.11 -3.69
CA MET A 103 -10.57 -5.07 -2.79
C MET A 103 -9.09 -4.76 -2.62
N ALA A 104 -8.38 -4.45 -3.71
CA ALA A 104 -6.96 -4.10 -3.69
C ALA A 104 -6.69 -2.88 -2.81
N SER A 105 -7.43 -1.78 -3.02
CA SER A 105 -7.34 -0.55 -2.22
C SER A 105 -7.49 -0.83 -0.72
N LYS A 106 -8.47 -1.65 -0.33
CA LYS A 106 -8.63 -2.04 1.08
C LYS A 106 -7.44 -2.83 1.61
N LEU A 107 -6.95 -3.81 0.87
CA LEU A 107 -5.82 -4.63 1.30
C LEU A 107 -4.54 -3.79 1.44
N GLU A 108 -4.25 -2.94 0.46
CA GLU A 108 -3.09 -2.04 0.48
C GLU A 108 -3.09 -1.14 1.72
N TRP A 109 -4.22 -0.46 1.95
CA TRP A 109 -4.35 0.46 3.08
C TRP A 109 -4.38 -0.25 4.43
N LEU A 110 -5.01 -1.43 4.53
CA LEU A 110 -5.00 -2.24 5.76
C LEU A 110 -3.59 -2.76 6.09
N LEU A 111 -2.83 -3.20 5.09
CA LEU A 111 -1.45 -3.62 5.30
C LEU A 111 -0.57 -2.45 5.75
N LEU A 112 -0.71 -1.28 5.11
CA LEU A 112 0.00 -0.08 5.53
C LEU A 112 -0.37 0.33 6.96
N TYR A 113 -1.66 0.33 7.29
CA TYR A 113 -2.14 0.62 8.65
C TYR A 113 -1.59 -0.36 9.68
N TYR A 114 -1.60 -1.66 9.37
CA TYR A 114 -1.06 -2.69 10.26
C TYR A 114 0.42 -2.45 10.58
N VAL A 115 1.20 -2.08 9.57
CA VAL A 115 2.65 -1.93 9.67
C VAL A 115 3.06 -0.56 10.27
N ALA A 116 2.26 0.48 10.06
CA ALA A 116 2.70 1.86 10.32
C ALA A 116 1.82 2.67 11.28
N LYS A 117 0.74 2.11 11.82
CA LYS A 117 -0.05 2.80 12.86
C LYS A 117 0.76 3.03 14.13
N ASP A 118 0.47 4.12 14.82
CA ASP A 118 1.02 4.42 16.13
C ASP A 118 0.34 3.59 17.25
N GLN A 119 0.81 3.81 18.49
CA GLN A 119 0.25 3.16 19.68
C GLN A 119 -1.19 3.59 19.99
N GLN A 120 -1.60 4.77 19.51
CA GLN A 120 -2.94 5.33 19.67
C GLN A 120 -3.91 4.83 18.59
N GLY A 121 -3.43 4.07 17.60
CA GLY A 121 -4.23 3.54 16.50
C GLY A 121 -4.41 4.50 15.32
N PHE A 122 -3.50 5.44 15.14
CA PHE A 122 -3.51 6.39 14.03
C PHE A 122 -2.40 6.11 13.03
N LEU A 123 -2.72 6.23 11.74
CA LEU A 123 -1.77 6.24 10.64
C LEU A 123 -1.47 7.69 10.25
N SER A 124 -0.23 8.14 10.48
CA SER A 124 0.16 9.53 10.21
C SER A 124 0.43 9.79 8.72
N LYS A 125 0.22 11.03 8.30
CA LYS A 125 0.57 11.50 6.94
C LYS A 125 2.03 11.27 6.61
N GLU A 126 2.91 11.46 7.59
CA GLU A 126 4.35 11.25 7.43
C GLU A 126 4.67 9.78 7.16
N ALA A 127 4.00 8.85 7.85
CA ALA A 127 4.17 7.41 7.59
C ALA A 127 3.69 7.05 6.17
N VAL A 128 2.57 7.61 5.73
CA VAL A 128 2.06 7.40 4.36
C VAL A 128 3.01 8.01 3.31
N ARG A 129 3.53 9.22 3.54
CA ARG A 129 4.54 9.84 2.69
C ARG A 129 5.80 8.96 2.62
N GLY A 130 6.23 8.44 3.76
CA GLY A 130 7.36 7.52 3.87
C GLY A 130 7.13 6.17 3.16
N CYS A 131 5.88 5.73 3.01
CA CYS A 131 5.54 4.56 2.21
C CYS A 131 5.81 4.82 0.72
N PHE A 132 5.48 6.02 0.23
CA PHE A 132 5.67 6.38 -1.18
C PHE A 132 7.14 6.64 -1.55
N ASP A 133 7.92 7.28 -0.68
CA ASP A 133 9.36 7.49 -0.93
C ASP A 133 10.26 6.31 -0.49
N GLY A 134 9.67 5.30 0.17
CA GLY A 134 10.34 4.09 0.64
C GLY A 134 11.12 4.23 1.95
N SER A 135 11.15 5.41 2.58
CA SER A 135 11.83 5.63 3.87
C SER A 135 11.16 4.87 5.02
N LEU A 136 9.84 4.70 4.99
CA LEU A 136 9.08 3.96 6.01
C LEU A 136 9.63 2.55 6.20
N PHE A 137 9.78 1.79 5.11
CA PHE A 137 10.24 0.41 5.16
C PHE A 137 11.68 0.29 5.67
N LYS A 138 12.54 1.25 5.34
CA LYS A 138 13.91 1.31 5.87
C LYS A 138 13.92 1.52 7.38
N ASN A 139 13.08 2.44 7.86
CA ASN A 139 12.97 2.74 9.29
C ASN A 139 12.44 1.53 10.07
N ILE A 140 11.39 0.88 9.56
CA ILE A 140 10.80 -0.32 10.18
C ILE A 140 11.81 -1.47 10.19
N SER A 141 12.50 -1.73 9.08
CA SER A 141 13.52 -2.77 9.01
C SER A 141 14.66 -2.54 10.00
N LYS A 142 15.09 -1.29 10.17
CA LYS A 142 16.10 -0.93 11.18
C LYS A 142 15.60 -1.22 12.60
N MET A 143 14.37 -0.80 12.93
CA MET A 143 13.78 -1.05 14.24
C MET A 143 13.73 -2.55 14.58
N TYR A 144 13.30 -3.39 13.64
CA TYR A 144 13.26 -4.84 13.83
C TYR A 144 14.65 -5.45 13.99
N LYS A 145 15.62 -5.02 13.19
CA LYS A 145 17.02 -5.47 13.32
C LYS A 145 17.65 -5.06 14.65
N ASP A 146 17.25 -3.92 15.21
CA ASP A 146 17.74 -3.44 16.50
C ASP A 146 17.04 -4.13 17.67
N SER A 147 15.78 -4.56 17.53
CA SER A 147 15.08 -5.36 18.54
C SER A 147 15.54 -6.81 18.58
N ASP A 148 15.87 -7.42 17.43
CA ASP A 148 16.31 -8.83 17.33
C ASP A 148 17.76 -9.02 17.84
N ARG A 149 18.52 -7.92 17.97
CA ARG A 149 19.89 -7.91 18.53
C ARG A 149 19.93 -7.75 20.05
N LYS A 150 18.80 -7.46 20.70
CA LYS A 150 18.69 -7.28 22.16
C LYS A 150 18.16 -8.56 22.80
#